data_AF-A0A6L7WVP5-F1
#
_entry.id   AF-A0A6L7WVP5-F1
#
_cell.length_a   1.000
_cell.length_b   1.000
_cell.length_c   1.000
_cell.angle_alpha   90.00
_cell.angle_beta   90.00
_cell.angle_gamma   90.00
#
_symmetry.space_group_name_H-M   'P 1'
#
loop_
_entity.id
_entity.type
_entity.pdbx_description
1 polymer ?
#
loop_
_entity_poly.entity_id
_entity_poly.type
_entity_poly.pdbx_seq_one_letter_code
_entity_poly.pdbx_strand_id
1 'polypeptide(L)'
;MKERDEAGRISRLCAALGRIASSLDPETVLREVVEGARALTSARNGVITTVDASGGPREFVTSGLSAEEMVRLKDFEPDGFRLFEYLRDQEAPLRLDDFPAYVRSLGLPEELAVCRTFQGTPMRHRGAHV
;
A
#
# COMPACT_ATOMS: atom_id res chain seq x y z
N MET A 1 17.42 -26.02 -40.92
CA MET A 1 17.02 -24.70 -40.37
C MET A 1 15.91 -24.80 -39.30
N LYS A 2 15.28 -25.95 -39.07
CA LYS A 2 14.08 -26.09 -38.22
C LYS A 2 14.36 -26.31 -36.71
N GLU A 3 15.43 -27.03 -36.35
CA GLU A 3 15.75 -27.36 -34.94
C GLU A 3 16.32 -26.18 -34.11
N ARG A 4 17.02 -25.24 -34.76
CA ARG A 4 17.59 -24.06 -34.11
C ARG A 4 16.51 -23.05 -33.67
N ASP A 5 15.36 -23.07 -34.34
CA ASP A 5 14.19 -22.27 -33.98
C ASP A 5 13.45 -22.83 -32.76
N GLU A 6 13.40 -24.16 -32.64
CA GLU A 6 12.69 -24.85 -31.56
C GLU A 6 13.40 -24.71 -30.21
N ALA A 7 14.72 -24.90 -30.16
CA ALA A 7 15.52 -24.64 -28.97
C ALA A 7 15.48 -23.15 -28.55
N GLY A 8 15.44 -22.23 -29.52
CA GLY A 8 15.28 -20.80 -29.27
C GLY A 8 13.87 -20.42 -28.78
N ARG A 9 12.83 -21.14 -29.19
CA ARG A 9 11.46 -20.95 -28.69
C ARG A 9 11.29 -21.47 -27.26
N ILE A 10 11.85 -22.64 -26.95
CA ILE A 10 11.81 -23.21 -25.60
C ILE A 10 12.63 -22.36 -24.62
N SER A 11 13.81 -21.90 -25.02
CA SER A 11 14.64 -21.01 -24.19
C SER A 11 13.93 -19.67 -23.89
N ARG A 12 13.23 -19.09 -24.88
CA ARG A 12 12.39 -17.88 -24.69
C ARG A 12 11.21 -18.14 -23.76
N LEU A 13 10.59 -19.32 -23.82
CA LEU A 13 9.49 -19.70 -22.93
C LEU A 13 9.98 -19.88 -21.48
N CYS A 14 11.11 -20.57 -21.28
CA CYS A 14 11.69 -20.73 -19.95
C CYS A 14 12.17 -19.39 -19.35
N ALA A 15 12.71 -18.48 -20.16
CA ALA A 15 13.07 -17.13 -19.73
C ALA A 15 11.85 -16.23 -19.43
N ALA A 16 10.70 -16.48 -20.08
CA ALA A 16 9.43 -15.82 -19.75
C ALA A 16 8.84 -16.37 -18.45
N LEU A 17 8.83 -17.70 -18.28
CA LEU A 17 8.40 -18.36 -17.04
C LEU A 17 9.30 -18.00 -15.85
N GLY A 18 10.61 -17.84 -16.06
CA GLY A 18 11.56 -17.34 -15.06
C GLY A 18 11.22 -15.93 -14.59
N ARG A 19 10.91 -15.00 -15.51
CA ARG A 19 10.48 -13.62 -15.16
C ARG A 19 9.10 -13.59 -14.48
N ILE A 20 8.17 -14.45 -14.88
CA ILE A 20 6.85 -14.55 -14.23
C ILE A 20 6.98 -15.14 -12.82
N ALA A 21 7.89 -16.10 -12.61
CA ALA A 21 8.14 -16.71 -11.31
C ALA A 21 9.03 -15.86 -10.38
N SER A 22 9.84 -14.94 -10.93
CA SER A 22 10.81 -14.14 -10.16
C SER A 22 10.58 -12.63 -10.13
N SER A 23 9.62 -12.07 -10.88
CA SER A 23 9.41 -10.61 -10.97
C SER A 23 7.97 -10.15 -10.74
N LEU A 24 7.33 -10.61 -9.68
CA LEU A 24 6.40 -9.72 -8.98
C LEU A 24 7.26 -8.93 -8.01
N ASP A 25 7.90 -7.86 -8.52
CA ASP A 25 8.48 -6.86 -7.63
C ASP A 25 7.32 -6.36 -6.75
N PRO A 26 7.31 -6.66 -5.43
CA PRO A 26 6.18 -6.35 -4.58
C PRO A 26 5.87 -4.86 -4.61
N GLU A 27 6.90 -4.02 -4.74
CA GLU A 27 6.73 -2.59 -4.86
C GLU A 27 5.95 -2.20 -6.12
N THR A 28 6.34 -2.73 -7.29
CA THR A 28 5.61 -2.53 -8.56
C THR A 28 4.15 -2.98 -8.45
N VAL A 29 3.90 -4.17 -7.87
CA VAL A 29 2.53 -4.68 -7.71
C VAL A 29 1.70 -3.80 -6.80
N LEU A 30 2.23 -3.45 -5.62
CA LEU A 30 1.54 -2.58 -4.67
C LEU A 30 1.29 -1.19 -5.26
N ARG A 31 2.19 -0.70 -6.12
CA ARG A 31 2.02 0.56 -6.85
C ARG A 31 0.84 0.50 -7.81
N GLU A 32 0.75 -0.54 -8.63
CA GLU A 32 -0.40 -0.76 -9.53
C GLU A 32 -1.71 -0.91 -8.74
N VAL A 33 -1.68 -1.60 -7.59
CA VAL A 33 -2.86 -1.78 -6.73
C VAL A 33 -3.32 -0.43 -6.15
N VAL A 34 -2.42 0.38 -5.58
CA VAL A 34 -2.81 1.67 -4.98
C VAL A 34 -3.28 2.66 -6.04
N GLU A 35 -2.68 2.64 -7.25
CA GLU A 35 -3.13 3.44 -8.39
C GLU A 35 -4.53 3.03 -8.86
N GLY A 36 -4.77 1.73 -9.02
CA GLY A 36 -6.07 1.19 -9.39
C GLY A 36 -7.16 1.49 -8.35
N ALA A 37 -6.86 1.32 -7.06
CA ALA A 37 -7.77 1.62 -5.96
C ALA A 37 -8.11 3.12 -5.91
N ARG A 38 -7.11 3.99 -6.10
CA ARG A 38 -7.31 5.45 -6.17
C ARG A 38 -8.23 5.84 -7.33
N ALA A 39 -8.01 5.27 -8.51
CA ALA A 39 -8.84 5.51 -9.68
C ALA A 39 -10.28 5.01 -9.50
N LEU A 40 -10.45 3.79 -8.98
CA LEU A 40 -11.76 3.17 -8.74
C LEU A 40 -12.61 3.95 -7.73
N THR A 41 -11.98 4.48 -6.68
CA THR A 41 -12.66 5.21 -5.61
C THR A 41 -12.78 6.72 -5.86
N SER A 42 -12.18 7.22 -6.95
CA SER A 42 -12.00 8.66 -7.20
C SER A 42 -11.29 9.41 -6.05
N ALA A 43 -10.43 8.72 -5.30
CA ALA A 43 -9.64 9.33 -4.24
C ALA A 43 -8.55 10.23 -4.83
N ARG A 44 -8.20 11.31 -4.12
CA ARG A 44 -7.09 12.19 -4.54
C ARG A 44 -5.74 11.51 -4.33
N ASN A 45 -5.63 10.83 -3.19
CA ASN A 45 -4.41 10.22 -2.69
C ASN A 45 -4.72 8.76 -2.31
N GLY A 46 -3.73 7.87 -2.42
CA GLY A 46 -3.80 6.49 -1.97
C GLY A 46 -2.48 6.08 -1.31
N VAL A 47 -2.57 5.26 -0.28
CA VAL A 47 -1.42 4.74 0.47
C VAL A 47 -1.66 3.26 0.77
N ILE A 48 -0.65 2.43 0.54
CA ILE A 48 -0.53 1.09 1.11
C ILE A 48 0.68 1.11 2.04
N THR A 49 0.50 0.63 3.25
CA THR A 49 1.58 0.46 4.23
C THR A 49 1.82 -1.02 4.44
N THR A 50 3.03 -1.49 4.15
CA THR A 50 3.44 -2.87 4.46
C THR A 50 3.91 -2.96 5.90
N VAL A 51 3.86 -4.16 6.49
CA VAL A 51 4.36 -4.40 7.85
C VAL A 51 5.68 -5.14 7.88
N ASP A 52 6.49 -4.90 8.91
CA ASP A 52 7.64 -5.73 9.24
C ASP A 52 7.25 -6.97 10.06
N ALA A 53 8.24 -7.76 10.49
CA ALA A 53 8.02 -8.97 11.27
C ALA A 53 7.45 -8.70 12.68
N SER A 54 7.54 -7.47 13.17
CA SER A 54 6.95 -7.02 14.44
C SER A 54 5.53 -6.49 14.29
N GLY A 55 5.04 -6.33 13.06
CA GLY A 55 3.73 -5.74 12.76
C GLY A 55 3.73 -4.21 12.65
N GLY A 56 4.91 -3.59 12.77
CA GLY A 56 5.10 -2.15 12.59
C GLY A 56 5.14 -1.76 11.11
N PRO A 57 4.87 -0.50 10.76
CA PRO A 57 4.93 -0.02 9.38
C PRO A 57 6.36 -0.11 8.85
N ARG A 58 6.54 -0.67 7.65
CA ARG A 58 7.84 -0.83 7.00
C ARG A 58 8.02 0.14 5.83
N GLU A 59 7.11 0.10 4.87
CA GLU A 59 7.16 0.91 3.66
C GLU A 59 5.80 1.51 3.36
N PHE A 60 5.82 2.72 2.77
CA PHE A 60 4.63 3.41 2.29
C PHE A 60 4.68 3.48 0.77
N VAL A 61 3.79 2.73 0.11
CA VAL A 61 3.58 2.79 -1.35
C VAL A 61 2.42 3.72 -1.62
N THR A 62 2.67 4.82 -2.33
CA THR A 62 1.69 5.92 -2.46
C THR A 62 1.36 6.26 -3.90
N SER A 63 0.17 6.81 -4.11
CA SER A 63 -0.24 7.42 -5.39
C SER A 63 -0.97 8.74 -5.15
N GLY A 64 -0.64 9.77 -5.91
CA GLY A 64 -1.30 11.08 -5.85
C GLY A 64 -0.78 12.07 -4.81
N LEU A 65 0.13 11.65 -3.90
CA LEU A 65 0.78 12.56 -2.96
C LEU A 65 1.92 13.37 -3.63
N SER A 66 2.05 14.65 -3.26
CA SER A 66 3.22 15.47 -3.59
C SER A 66 4.46 15.04 -2.79
N ALA A 67 5.64 15.51 -3.19
CA ALA A 67 6.87 15.26 -2.44
C ALA A 67 6.80 15.83 -1.02
N GLU A 68 6.20 17.01 -0.85
CA GLU A 68 5.98 17.62 0.47
C GLU A 68 4.99 16.84 1.33
N GLU A 69 3.90 16.33 0.73
CA GLU A 69 2.93 15.50 1.44
C GLU A 69 3.53 14.15 1.86
N MET A 70 4.40 13.57 1.03
CA MET A 70 5.16 12.37 1.35
C MET A 70 6.11 12.58 2.53
N VAL A 71 6.82 13.73 2.57
CA VAL A 71 7.71 14.07 3.70
C VAL A 71 6.88 14.19 4.98
N ARG A 72 5.76 14.93 4.93
CA ARG A 72 4.87 15.06 6.08
C ARG A 72 4.38 13.71 6.60
N LEU A 73 4.00 12.79 5.72
CA LEU A 73 3.55 11.45 6.10
C LEU A 73 4.60 10.71 6.96
N LYS A 74 5.89 10.91 6.68
CA LYS A 74 7.01 10.29 7.41
C LYS A 74 7.39 11.04 8.69
N ASP A 75 7.18 12.35 8.74
CA ASP A 75 7.54 13.20 9.88
C ASP A 75 6.63 13.01 11.11
N PHE A 76 5.57 12.23 10.99
CA PHE A 76 4.57 12.05 12.03
C PHE A 76 4.88 10.97 13.07
N GLU A 77 6.07 10.38 13.05
CA GLU A 77 6.50 9.48 14.13
C GLU A 77 6.62 10.25 15.47
N PRO A 78 6.09 9.73 16.60
CA PRO A 78 5.51 8.39 16.80
C PRO A 78 3.98 8.31 16.61
N ASP A 79 3.27 9.43 16.57
CA ASP A 79 1.79 9.42 16.55
C ASP A 79 1.19 8.84 15.25
N GLY A 80 1.91 8.95 14.13
CA GLY A 80 1.58 8.29 12.87
C GLY A 80 1.59 6.76 12.97
N PHE A 81 2.49 6.19 13.79
CA PHE A 81 2.50 4.74 14.03
C PHE A 81 1.29 4.32 14.85
N ARG A 82 0.92 5.11 15.86
CA ARG A 82 -0.29 4.86 16.65
C ARG A 82 -1.55 4.91 15.77
N LEU A 83 -1.64 5.89 14.87
CA LEU A 83 -2.74 5.97 13.90
C LEU A 83 -2.75 4.74 12.97
N PHE A 84 -1.59 4.33 12.47
CA PHE A 84 -1.47 3.12 11.66
C PHE A 84 -1.93 1.87 12.44
N GLU A 85 -1.50 1.69 13.69
CA GLU A 85 -1.94 0.58 14.54
C GLU A 85 -3.46 0.57 14.71
N TYR A 86 -4.07 1.72 15.03
CA TYR A 86 -5.53 1.83 15.13
C TYR A 86 -6.23 1.41 13.84
N LEU A 87 -5.74 1.84 12.67
CA LEU A 87 -6.32 1.48 11.37
C LEU A 87 -6.07 0.01 11.00
N ARG A 88 -4.89 -0.52 11.32
CA ARG A 88 -4.49 -1.92 11.08
C ARG A 88 -5.35 -2.88 11.89
N ASP A 89 -5.62 -2.56 13.15
CA ASP A 89 -6.35 -3.42 14.09
C ASP A 89 -7.87 -3.41 13.89
N GLN A 90 -8.39 -2.62 12.94
CA GLN A 90 -9.81 -2.68 12.60
C GLN A 90 -10.21 -4.09 12.11
N GLU A 91 -11.42 -4.52 12.43
CA GLU A 91 -11.94 -5.81 11.95
C GLU A 91 -12.48 -5.71 10.51
N ALA A 92 -12.96 -4.52 10.13
CA ALA A 92 -13.66 -4.27 8.87
C ALA A 92 -13.14 -2.99 8.19
N PRO A 93 -13.46 -2.80 6.88
CA PRO A 93 -13.19 -1.54 6.20
C PRO A 93 -13.82 -0.34 6.92
N LEU A 94 -13.08 0.76 6.97
CA LEU A 94 -13.47 2.01 7.60
C LEU A 94 -13.67 3.10 6.53
N ARG A 95 -14.81 3.79 6.59
CA ARG A 95 -15.10 4.98 5.77
C ARG A 95 -15.49 6.14 6.69
N LEU A 96 -14.82 7.27 6.51
CA LEU A 96 -14.97 8.47 7.34
C LEU A 96 -15.17 9.69 6.44
N ASP A 97 -16.20 10.48 6.73
CA ASP A 97 -16.43 11.77 6.06
C ASP A 97 -15.66 12.92 6.74
N ASP A 98 -15.14 12.68 7.94
CA ASP A 98 -14.29 13.60 8.71
C ASP A 98 -13.17 12.83 9.42
N PHE A 99 -12.07 12.64 8.70
CA PHE A 99 -10.87 11.97 9.22
C PHE A 99 -10.15 12.78 10.30
N PRO A 100 -9.99 14.12 10.19
CA PRO A 100 -9.44 14.93 11.29
C PRO A 100 -10.20 14.76 12.60
N ALA A 101 -11.54 14.73 12.58
CA ALA A 101 -12.33 14.50 13.78
C ALA A 101 -12.10 13.10 14.37
N TYR A 102 -11.98 12.07 13.51
CA TYR A 102 -11.65 10.71 13.95
C TYR A 102 -10.26 10.63 14.59
N VAL A 103 -9.24 11.21 13.96
CA VAL A 103 -7.87 11.29 14.49
C VAL A 103 -7.86 11.98 15.86
N ARG A 104 -8.57 13.10 16.00
CA ARG A 104 -8.71 13.80 17.27
C ARG A 104 -9.41 12.95 18.33
N SER A 105 -10.41 12.15 17.95
CA SER A 105 -11.12 11.25 18.86
C SER A 105 -10.23 10.14 19.45
N LEU A 106 -9.13 9.80 18.77
CA LEU A 106 -8.10 8.88 19.25
C LEU A 106 -7.06 9.56 20.16
N GLY A 107 -7.23 10.85 20.43
CA GLY A 107 -6.29 11.66 21.22
C GLY A 107 -5.01 11.99 20.47
N LEU A 108 -5.05 11.97 19.14
CA LEU A 108 -3.92 12.28 18.27
C LEU A 108 -4.03 13.70 17.67
N PRO A 109 -2.92 14.35 17.31
CA PRO A 109 -2.93 15.64 16.61
C PRO A 109 -3.68 15.55 15.28
N GLU A 110 -4.56 16.52 15.00
CA GLU A 110 -5.36 16.49 13.76
C GLU A 110 -4.51 16.66 12.50
N GLU A 111 -3.30 17.20 12.64
CA GLU A 111 -2.32 17.40 11.59
C GLU A 111 -1.89 16.08 10.94
N LEU A 112 -2.08 14.94 11.64
CA LEU A 112 -1.90 13.60 11.07
C LEU A 112 -2.89 13.29 9.96
N ALA A 113 -4.07 13.94 9.95
CA ALA A 113 -5.06 13.75 8.93
C ALA A 113 -4.66 14.48 7.65
N VAL A 114 -3.93 13.77 6.78
CA VAL A 114 -3.50 14.25 5.47
C VAL A 114 -4.65 14.45 4.46
N CYS A 115 -5.88 14.12 4.85
CA CYS A 115 -7.08 14.28 4.04
C CYS A 115 -8.32 14.54 4.91
N ARG A 116 -9.36 15.12 4.31
CA ARG A 116 -10.65 15.35 4.99
C ARG A 116 -11.48 14.07 5.14
N THR A 117 -11.57 13.27 4.08
CA THR A 117 -12.35 12.03 4.04
C THR A 117 -11.41 10.84 3.89
N PHE A 118 -11.69 9.73 4.56
CA PHE A 118 -10.84 8.55 4.55
C PHE A 118 -11.63 7.30 4.18
N GLN A 119 -10.98 6.42 3.43
CA GLN A 119 -11.43 5.05 3.18
C GLN A 119 -10.22 4.13 3.32
N GLY A 120 -10.31 3.13 4.20
CA GLY A 120 -9.23 2.19 4.44
C GLY A 120 -9.77 0.81 4.74
N THR A 121 -8.97 -0.21 4.43
CA THR A 121 -9.28 -1.58 4.80
C THR A 121 -8.02 -2.24 5.35
N PRO A 122 -8.11 -2.96 6.48
CA PRO A 122 -7.02 -3.81 6.93
C PRO A 122 -6.82 -4.94 5.92
N MET A 123 -5.56 -5.23 5.58
CA MET A 123 -5.18 -6.37 4.75
C MET A 123 -4.65 -7.50 5.62
N ARG A 124 -5.06 -8.73 5.31
CA ARG A 124 -4.66 -9.93 6.02
C ARG A 124 -4.41 -11.08 5.05
N HIS A 125 -3.36 -11.85 5.29
CA HIS A 125 -3.09 -13.11 4.61
C HIS A 125 -3.03 -14.23 5.65
N ARG A 126 -3.90 -15.24 5.51
CA ARG A 126 -4.00 -16.38 6.45
C ARG A 126 -4.16 -15.96 7.93
N GLY A 127 -4.89 -14.87 8.17
CA GLY A 127 -5.14 -14.34 9.51
C GLY A 127 -4.04 -13.44 10.08
N ALA A 128 -2.92 -13.27 9.39
CA ALA A 128 -1.85 -12.34 9.77
C ALA A 128 -1.91 -11.05 8.95
N HIS A 129 -1.50 -9.92 9.54
CA HIS A 129 -1.34 -8.65 8.82
C HIS A 129 -0.19 -8.74 7.80
N VAL A 130 -0.37 -8.06 6.66
CA VAL A 130 0.59 -7.98 5.55
C VAL A 130 0.76 -6.54 5.11
#